data_AF-A0A1C0AXE4-F1
#
_entry.id   AF-A0A1C0AXE4-F1
#
_cell.length_a   1.000
_cell.length_b   1.000
_cell.length_c   1.000
_cell.angle_alpha   90.00
_cell.angle_beta   90.00
_cell.angle_gamma   90.00
#
_symmetry.space_group_name_H-M   'P 1'
#
loop_
_entity.id
_entity.type
_entity.pdbx_description
1 polymer ?
#
loop_
_entity_poly.entity_id
_entity_poly.type
_entity_poly.pdbx_seq_one_letter_code
_entity_poly.pdbx_strand_id
1 'polypeptide(L)'
;MKKLVLLCILFLTSSLFANEIFYTGSVKNLYETSKSNSTKGRLLPTSKVEILGEENNRYKIKIVGFVKEGVEHALYFTQKNRILVAGLSKNNSFEVLSSEKTGNEDFSQLELVAFIDKDDLTKDLNSLYVKAAELYGNNCGICHSAHDKKEFTANLWPSVMKSMLSRTALTKEDNYLVVQYLQKHSKDME
;
A
#
# COMPACT_ATOMS: atom_id res chain seq x y z
N MET A 1 -17.52 -40.65 44.81
CA MET A 1 -17.52 -40.61 43.33
C MET A 1 -17.13 -39.18 42.92
N LYS A 2 -15.92 -39.01 42.35
CA LYS A 2 -15.25 -37.72 42.19
C LYS A 2 -15.84 -36.94 41.00
N LYS A 3 -16.22 -35.67 41.23
CA LYS A 3 -16.65 -34.72 40.19
C LYS A 3 -15.42 -34.28 39.39
N LEU A 4 -15.42 -34.54 38.08
CA LEU A 4 -14.40 -34.09 37.15
C LEU A 4 -14.80 -32.68 36.67
N VAL A 5 -14.13 -31.65 37.18
CA VAL A 5 -14.28 -30.27 36.69
C VAL A 5 -13.36 -30.13 35.48
N LEU A 6 -13.94 -30.09 34.29
CA LEU A 6 -13.23 -29.84 33.04
C LEU A 6 -12.97 -28.33 32.94
N LEU A 7 -11.77 -27.90 33.32
CA LEU A 7 -11.32 -26.52 33.18
C LEU A 7 -10.94 -26.30 31.70
N CYS A 8 -11.85 -25.76 30.90
CA CYS A 8 -11.53 -25.26 29.56
C CYS A 8 -10.62 -24.04 29.68
N ILE A 9 -9.31 -24.25 29.53
CA ILE A 9 -8.33 -23.18 29.38
C ILE A 9 -8.50 -22.62 27.97
N LEU A 10 -9.24 -21.50 27.85
CA LEU A 10 -9.24 -20.66 26.67
C LEU A 10 -7.83 -20.06 26.52
N PHE A 11 -7.04 -20.60 25.60
CA PHE A 11 -5.83 -19.93 25.13
C PHE A 11 -6.26 -18.66 24.37
N LEU A 12 -6.31 -17.52 25.06
CA LEU A 12 -6.22 -16.22 24.40
C LEU A 12 -4.79 -16.12 23.85
N THR A 13 -4.59 -16.51 22.59
CA THR A 13 -3.37 -16.17 21.86
C THR A 13 -3.42 -14.68 21.56
N SER A 14 -2.92 -13.87 22.49
CA SER A 14 -2.58 -12.47 22.24
C SER A 14 -1.44 -12.45 21.24
N SER A 15 -1.76 -12.34 19.95
CA SER A 15 -0.76 -12.23 18.89
C SER A 15 0.08 -10.96 19.13
N LEU A 16 1.38 -11.15 19.38
CA LEU A 16 2.39 -10.10 19.63
C LEU A 16 2.75 -9.34 18.34
N PHE A 17 1.78 -8.70 17.67
CA PHE A 17 2.03 -7.90 16.46
C PHE A 17 2.25 -6.42 16.71
N ALA A 18 2.32 -5.98 17.98
CA ALA A 18 2.43 -4.56 18.30
C ALA A 18 3.67 -3.94 17.62
N ASN A 19 3.40 -3.02 16.68
CA ASN A 19 4.37 -2.21 15.93
C ASN A 19 5.20 -2.95 14.87
N GLU A 20 4.77 -4.12 14.38
CA GLU A 20 5.46 -4.73 13.24
C GLU A 20 5.17 -3.97 11.94
N ILE A 21 6.24 -3.61 11.22
CA ILE A 21 6.18 -2.94 9.92
C ILE A 21 6.17 -3.98 8.80
N PHE A 22 5.22 -3.84 7.88
CA PHE A 22 5.12 -4.61 6.65
C PHE A 22 4.96 -3.70 5.43
N TYR A 23 5.13 -4.29 4.26
CA TYR A 23 4.90 -3.69 2.96
C TYR A 23 3.96 -4.56 2.15
N THR A 24 3.04 -3.93 1.43
CA THR A 24 2.11 -4.61 0.53
C THR A 24 2.80 -5.06 -0.75
N GLY A 25 2.68 -6.34 -1.12
CA GLY A 25 3.22 -6.86 -2.38
C GLY A 25 2.35 -6.53 -3.61
N SER A 26 1.05 -6.33 -3.40
CA SER A 26 0.04 -6.04 -4.40
C SER A 26 -0.97 -5.01 -3.90
N VAL A 27 -1.98 -4.71 -4.73
CA VAL A 27 -3.05 -3.79 -4.34
C VAL A 27 -3.99 -4.47 -3.35
N LYS A 28 -4.13 -3.90 -2.15
CA LYS A 28 -5.06 -4.38 -1.11
C LYS A 28 -6.35 -3.59 -1.12
N ASN A 29 -7.47 -4.26 -0.91
CA ASN A 29 -8.73 -3.59 -0.58
C ASN A 29 -8.67 -3.07 0.85
N LEU A 30 -9.17 -1.86 1.07
CA LEU A 30 -9.31 -1.26 2.40
C LEU A 30 -10.77 -1.34 2.86
N TYR A 31 -10.96 -1.83 4.07
CA TYR A 31 -12.26 -1.95 4.73
C TYR A 31 -12.28 -1.09 6.00
N GLU A 32 -13.42 -0.43 6.27
CA GLU A 32 -13.60 0.40 7.47
C GLU A 32 -13.64 -0.44 8.76
N THR A 33 -14.17 -1.66 8.67
CA THR A 33 -14.26 -2.60 9.80
C THR A 33 -13.87 -4.00 9.38
N SER A 34 -13.48 -4.83 10.35
CA SER A 34 -13.12 -6.23 10.15
C SER A 34 -14.24 -7.09 9.56
N LYS A 35 -15.52 -6.69 9.73
CA LYS A 35 -16.71 -7.41 9.24
C LYS A 35 -17.28 -6.84 7.93
N SER A 36 -16.78 -5.70 7.46
CA SER A 36 -17.32 -5.06 6.24
C SER A 36 -16.93 -5.86 5.00
N ASN A 37 -17.89 -6.09 4.10
CA ASN A 37 -17.61 -6.65 2.78
C ASN A 37 -17.52 -5.58 1.68
N SER A 38 -17.77 -4.31 2.03
CA SER A 38 -17.68 -3.20 1.09
C SER A 38 -16.28 -2.59 1.12
N THR A 39 -15.58 -2.66 -0.01
CA THR A 39 -14.29 -1.98 -0.19
C THR A 39 -14.48 -0.47 -0.23
N LYS A 40 -13.75 0.25 0.63
CA LYS A 40 -13.82 1.71 0.80
C LYS A 40 -12.54 2.44 0.42
N GLY A 41 -11.56 1.70 -0.08
CA GLY A 41 -10.34 2.23 -0.65
C GLY A 41 -9.46 1.12 -1.19
N ARG A 42 -8.34 1.50 -1.79
CA ARG A 42 -7.31 0.59 -2.25
C ARG A 42 -5.95 1.11 -1.81
N LEU A 43 -5.16 0.24 -1.19
CA LEU A 43 -3.78 0.49 -0.80
C LEU A 43 -2.86 -0.10 -1.86
N LEU A 44 -1.94 0.70 -2.40
CA LEU A 44 -1.06 0.29 -3.50
C LEU A 44 0.12 -0.55 -2.98
N PRO A 45 0.78 -1.35 -3.84
CA PRO A 45 1.97 -2.10 -3.46
C PRO A 45 3.11 -1.17 -3.02
N THR A 46 4.07 -1.73 -2.30
CA THR A 46 5.22 -1.05 -1.68
C THR A 46 4.84 0.00 -0.64
N SER A 47 3.59 -0.03 -0.15
CA SER A 47 3.11 0.86 0.90
C SER A 47 3.47 0.30 2.26
N LYS A 48 4.09 1.13 3.09
CA LYS A 48 4.41 0.78 4.48
C LYS A 48 3.12 0.76 5.30
N VAL A 49 2.92 -0.32 6.07
CA VAL A 49 1.82 -0.46 7.03
C VAL A 49 2.37 -0.95 8.36
N GLU A 50 1.72 -0.53 9.44
CA GLU A 50 1.96 -1.07 10.77
C GLU A 50 0.77 -1.93 11.18
N ILE A 51 1.03 -3.16 11.61
CA ILE A 51 -0.04 -4.06 12.08
C ILE A 51 -0.39 -3.67 13.52
N LEU A 52 -1.64 -3.23 13.74
CA LEU A 52 -2.17 -2.87 15.04
C LEU A 52 -2.83 -4.06 15.75
N GLY A 53 -3.19 -5.09 14.98
CA GLY A 53 -3.80 -6.29 15.50
C GLY A 53 -4.52 -7.09 14.43
N GLU A 54 -5.25 -8.09 14.86
CA GLU A 54 -6.00 -8.99 14.00
C GLU A 54 -7.43 -9.16 14.53
N GLU A 55 -8.41 -9.08 13.63
CA GLU A 55 -9.80 -9.30 13.96
C GLU A 55 -10.55 -9.90 12.76
N ASN A 56 -11.40 -10.91 12.99
CA ASN A 56 -12.22 -11.57 11.95
C ASN A 56 -11.41 -11.97 10.70
N ASN A 57 -10.22 -12.56 10.92
CA ASN A 57 -9.29 -12.98 9.87
C ASN A 57 -8.75 -11.86 8.97
N ARG A 58 -8.74 -10.61 9.45
CA ARG A 58 -8.11 -9.47 8.80
C ARG A 58 -7.12 -8.78 9.71
N TYR A 59 -6.11 -8.14 9.12
CA TYR A 59 -5.25 -7.25 9.88
C TYR A 59 -5.88 -5.88 10.02
N LYS A 60 -5.91 -5.37 11.26
CA LYS A 60 -6.11 -3.95 11.55
C LYS A 60 -4.76 -3.28 11.33
N ILE A 61 -4.69 -2.32 10.42
CA ILE A 61 -3.45 -1.66 10.03
C ILE A 61 -3.55 -0.15 10.21
N LYS A 62 -2.39 0.47 10.51
CA LYS A 62 -2.19 1.91 10.39
C LYS A 62 -1.51 2.21 9.06
N ILE A 63 -2.06 3.17 8.33
CA ILE A 63 -1.52 3.70 7.08
C ILE A 63 -1.14 5.16 7.31
N VAL A 64 0.04 5.54 6.85
CA VAL A 64 0.53 6.92 6.91
C VAL A 64 0.72 7.44 5.49
N GLY A 65 0.28 8.66 5.24
CA GLY A 65 0.52 9.36 3.97
C GLY A 65 0.21 10.84 4.05
N PHE A 66 0.58 11.58 3.02
CA PHE A 66 0.28 13.00 2.89
C PHE A 66 -1.01 13.19 2.12
N VAL A 67 -1.91 14.03 2.63
CA VAL A 67 -3.12 14.47 1.94
C VAL A 67 -2.98 15.93 1.56
N LYS A 68 -3.41 16.26 0.34
CA LYS A 68 -3.50 17.64 -0.12
C LYS A 68 -4.91 18.18 0.17
N GLU A 69 -4.99 19.42 0.64
CA GLU A 69 -6.25 20.13 0.84
C GLU A 69 -7.10 20.14 -0.46
N GLY A 70 -8.37 19.76 -0.35
CA GLY A 70 -9.31 19.57 -1.46
C GLY A 70 -9.19 18.24 -2.20
N VAL A 71 -8.26 17.36 -1.81
CA VAL A 71 -8.02 16.03 -2.43
C VAL A 71 -7.84 14.94 -1.38
N GLU A 72 -8.69 14.94 -0.35
CA GLU A 72 -8.59 14.08 0.84
C GLU A 72 -8.83 12.58 0.54
N HIS A 73 -9.27 12.26 -0.67
CA HIS A 73 -9.47 10.89 -1.14
C HIS A 73 -8.19 10.24 -1.71
N ALA A 74 -7.06 10.94 -1.66
CA ALA A 74 -5.78 10.44 -2.16
C ALA A 74 -4.67 10.66 -1.11
N LEU A 75 -4.08 9.56 -0.63
CA LEU A 75 -2.91 9.58 0.24
C LEU A 75 -1.67 9.41 -0.61
N TYR A 76 -0.72 10.35 -0.47
CA TYR A 76 0.52 10.40 -1.22
C TYR A 76 1.73 10.00 -0.36
N PHE A 77 2.75 9.45 -1.01
CA PHE A 77 4.01 9.05 -0.39
C PHE A 77 4.89 10.26 -0.04
N THR A 78 4.81 11.35 -0.81
CA THR A 78 5.53 12.60 -0.56
C THR A 78 4.61 13.80 -0.76
N GLN A 79 5.04 14.98 -0.32
CA GLN A 79 4.31 16.26 -0.49
C GLN A 79 4.54 16.91 -1.86
N LYS A 80 5.37 16.31 -2.73
CA LYS A 80 5.80 16.90 -4.01
C LYS A 80 5.37 16.06 -5.21
N ASN A 81 5.55 14.74 -5.12
CA ASN A 81 5.33 13.81 -6.21
C ASN A 81 4.01 13.07 -6.00
N ARG A 82 3.26 12.86 -7.09
CA ARG A 82 1.95 12.19 -7.09
C ARG A 82 2.12 10.66 -7.10
N ILE A 83 2.78 10.17 -6.05
CA ILE A 83 3.00 8.74 -5.81
C ILE A 83 1.97 8.29 -4.79
N LEU A 84 0.98 7.50 -5.20
CA LEU A 84 -0.10 7.10 -4.31
C LEU A 84 0.35 6.00 -3.34
N VAL A 85 0.02 6.20 -2.07
CA VAL A 85 -0.03 5.16 -1.05
C VAL A 85 -1.41 4.50 -1.11
N ALA A 86 -2.47 5.28 -0.98
CA ALA A 86 -3.84 4.78 -1.02
C ALA A 86 -4.79 5.73 -1.75
N GLY A 87 -5.79 5.16 -2.42
CA GLY A 87 -6.95 5.87 -2.91
C GLY A 87 -8.17 5.48 -2.08
N LEU A 88 -8.91 6.47 -1.58
CA LEU A 88 -10.08 6.27 -0.72
C LEU A 88 -11.36 6.58 -1.50
N SER A 89 -12.46 5.90 -1.16
CA SER A 89 -13.79 6.25 -1.65
C SER A 89 -14.24 7.59 -1.05
N LYS A 90 -14.99 8.40 -1.79
CA LYS A 90 -15.48 9.71 -1.30
C LYS A 90 -16.38 9.62 -0.05
N ASN A 91 -17.07 8.50 0.13
CA ASN A 91 -17.97 8.22 1.24
C ASN A 91 -17.37 7.21 2.24
N ASN A 92 -16.08 7.33 2.50
CA ASN A 92 -15.41 6.54 3.53
C ASN A 92 -15.64 7.15 4.91
N SER A 93 -15.52 6.31 5.94
CA SER A 93 -15.54 6.67 7.35
C SER A 93 -14.39 5.98 8.10
N PHE A 94 -13.19 5.97 7.50
CA PHE A 94 -12.01 5.41 8.16
C PHE A 94 -11.70 6.19 9.45
N GLU A 95 -11.28 5.47 10.49
CA GLU A 95 -10.84 6.07 11.74
C GLU A 95 -9.51 6.82 11.48
N VAL A 96 -9.49 8.12 11.77
CA VAL A 96 -8.31 8.97 11.67
C VAL A 96 -7.68 9.07 13.06
N LEU A 97 -6.43 8.63 13.18
CA LEU A 97 -5.67 8.70 14.44
C LEU A 97 -5.06 10.09 14.64
N SER A 98 -4.53 10.67 13.57
CA SER A 98 -3.95 12.01 13.57
C SER A 98 -4.01 12.64 12.18
N SER A 99 -4.04 13.97 12.15
CA SER A 99 -3.96 14.79 10.94
C SER A 99 -3.19 16.06 11.27
N GLU A 100 -1.92 16.10 10.89
CA GLU A 100 -1.00 17.18 11.25
C GLU A 100 -0.62 18.01 10.04
N LYS A 101 -0.78 19.34 10.09
CA LYS A 101 -0.32 20.23 9.03
C LYS A 101 1.20 20.12 8.90
N THR A 102 1.67 20.03 7.66
CA THR A 102 3.10 19.94 7.36
C THR A 102 3.71 21.33 7.19
N GLY A 103 5.03 21.43 6.99
CA GLY A 103 5.67 22.68 6.60
C GLY A 103 5.24 23.21 5.23
N ASN A 104 4.51 22.42 4.45
CA ASN A 104 3.79 22.86 3.26
C ASN A 104 2.31 23.05 3.63
N GLU A 105 1.81 24.29 3.59
CA GLU A 105 0.48 24.68 4.09
C GLU A 105 -0.67 23.91 3.40
N ASP A 106 -0.46 23.50 2.15
CA ASP A 106 -1.41 22.71 1.35
C ASP A 106 -1.53 21.24 1.81
N PHE A 107 -0.60 20.74 2.63
CA PHE A 107 -0.49 19.33 2.98
C PHE A 107 -0.61 19.07 4.47
N SER A 108 -1.28 17.96 4.80
CA SER A 108 -1.28 17.36 6.13
C SER A 108 -0.75 15.93 6.05
N GLN A 109 -0.03 15.48 7.08
CA GLN A 109 0.27 14.06 7.28
C GLN A 109 -0.92 13.42 8.01
N LEU A 110 -1.49 12.40 7.40
CA LEU A 110 -2.66 11.68 7.89
C LEU A 110 -2.25 10.28 8.34
N GLU A 111 -2.67 9.90 9.54
CA GLU A 111 -2.63 8.52 10.01
C GLU A 111 -4.05 7.98 10.10
N LEU A 112 -4.33 6.89 9.39
CA LEU A 112 -5.64 6.27 9.38
C LEU A 112 -5.56 4.77 9.66
N VAL A 113 -6.66 4.26 10.21
CA VAL A 113 -6.87 2.84 10.46
C VAL A 113 -7.73 2.26 9.35
N ALA A 114 -7.31 1.11 8.85
CA ALA A 114 -8.10 0.30 7.94
C ALA A 114 -7.93 -1.20 8.25
N PHE A 115 -8.81 -2.02 7.69
CA PHE A 115 -8.68 -3.46 7.70
C PHE A 115 -8.32 -3.96 6.30
N ILE A 116 -7.44 -4.96 6.24
CA ILE A 116 -7.03 -5.63 5.01
C ILE A 116 -7.03 -7.15 5.17
N ASP A 117 -7.21 -7.86 4.06
CA ASP A 117 -6.91 -9.29 4.01
C ASP A 117 -5.40 -9.52 4.16
N LYS A 118 -5.01 -10.63 4.77
CA LYS A 118 -3.65 -10.87 5.30
C LYS A 118 -2.62 -11.32 4.26
N ASP A 119 -3.06 -11.63 3.05
CA ASP A 119 -2.23 -12.12 1.96
C ASP A 119 -1.25 -11.04 1.45
N ASP A 120 -0.15 -11.49 0.86
CA ASP A 120 0.80 -10.66 0.11
C ASP A 120 1.33 -9.43 0.86
N LEU A 121 1.81 -9.67 2.08
CA LEU A 121 2.55 -8.75 2.91
C LEU A 121 3.97 -9.28 3.14
N THR A 122 4.96 -8.40 3.15
CA THR A 122 6.36 -8.75 3.40
C THR A 122 7.04 -7.74 4.33
N LYS A 123 8.04 -8.19 5.09
CA LYS A 123 8.94 -7.30 5.84
C LYS A 123 10.09 -6.78 4.97
N ASP A 124 10.29 -7.35 3.79
CA ASP A 124 11.38 -7.03 2.87
C ASP A 124 10.89 -6.19 1.68
N LEU A 125 10.98 -4.86 1.81
CA LEU A 125 10.66 -3.94 0.72
C LEU A 125 11.57 -4.12 -0.51
N ASN A 126 12.84 -4.47 -0.30
CA ASN A 126 13.79 -4.64 -1.40
C ASN A 126 13.41 -5.81 -2.30
N SER A 127 12.89 -6.90 -1.72
CA SER A 127 12.35 -8.02 -2.51
C SER A 127 11.28 -7.58 -3.51
N LEU A 128 10.42 -6.62 -3.13
CA LEU A 128 9.39 -6.07 -4.02
C LEU A 128 10.00 -5.25 -5.15
N TYR A 129 11.04 -4.45 -4.85
CA TYR A 129 11.74 -3.65 -5.86
C TYR A 129 12.55 -4.51 -6.83
N VAL A 130 13.20 -5.57 -6.35
CA VAL A 130 13.88 -6.54 -7.22
C VAL A 130 12.88 -7.18 -8.18
N LYS A 131 11.76 -7.70 -7.66
CA LYS A 131 10.67 -8.26 -8.49
C LYS A 131 10.17 -7.23 -9.52
N ALA A 132 9.95 -5.99 -9.11
CA ALA A 132 9.49 -4.93 -10.01
C ALA A 132 10.49 -4.62 -11.13
N ALA A 133 11.79 -4.57 -10.80
CA ALA A 133 12.86 -4.32 -11.76
C ALA A 133 12.98 -5.47 -12.77
N GLU A 134 12.87 -6.72 -12.33
CA GLU A 134 12.84 -7.89 -13.21
C GLU A 134 11.63 -7.87 -14.14
N LEU A 135 10.44 -7.62 -13.60
CA LEU A 135 9.21 -7.47 -14.39
C LEU A 135 9.36 -6.38 -15.45
N TYR A 136 9.92 -5.22 -15.08
CA TYR A 136 10.17 -4.12 -16.01
C TYR A 136 11.17 -4.51 -17.11
N GLY A 137 12.34 -5.03 -16.74
CA GLY A 137 13.37 -5.41 -17.70
C GLY A 137 12.91 -6.48 -18.69
N ASN A 138 12.22 -7.50 -18.19
CA ASN A 138 11.75 -8.62 -19.00
C ASN A 138 10.60 -8.25 -19.95
N ASN A 139 9.82 -7.21 -19.66
CA ASN A 139 8.64 -6.85 -20.45
C ASN A 139 8.83 -5.60 -21.32
N CYS A 140 9.71 -4.68 -20.94
CA CYS A 140 9.88 -3.40 -21.63
C CYS A 140 11.12 -3.33 -22.52
N GLY A 141 12.00 -4.36 -22.47
CA GLY A 141 13.18 -4.48 -23.32
C GLY A 141 12.99 -5.31 -24.60
N ILE A 142 11.78 -5.85 -24.85
CA ILE A 142 11.55 -6.83 -25.93
C ILE A 142 11.51 -6.17 -27.32
N CYS A 143 10.86 -5.01 -27.44
CA CYS A 143 10.61 -4.35 -28.73
C CYS A 143 11.61 -3.21 -29.02
N HIS A 144 12.15 -2.60 -27.98
CA HIS A 144 13.16 -1.55 -28.00
C HIS A 144 13.92 -1.59 -26.67
N SER A 145 15.00 -0.83 -26.55
CA SER A 145 15.67 -0.68 -25.26
C SER A 145 14.71 -0.14 -24.21
N ALA A 146 14.67 -0.78 -23.04
CA ALA A 146 13.89 -0.27 -21.92
C ALA A 146 14.44 1.11 -21.51
N HIS A 147 13.55 2.04 -21.21
CA HIS A 147 13.92 3.36 -20.71
C HIS A 147 14.62 3.24 -19.35
N ASP A 148 15.63 4.08 -19.10
CA ASP A 148 16.25 4.10 -17.79
C ASP A 148 15.25 4.66 -16.75
N LYS A 149 15.22 4.10 -15.54
CA LYS A 149 14.31 4.56 -14.47
C LYS A 149 14.48 6.05 -14.12
N LYS A 150 15.66 6.63 -14.38
CA LYS A 150 15.98 8.06 -14.20
C LYS A 150 15.69 8.92 -15.42
N GLU A 151 15.15 8.37 -16.51
CA GLU A 151 14.82 9.14 -17.71
C GLU A 151 13.63 10.09 -17.47
N PHE A 152 12.61 9.62 -16.75
CA PHE A 152 11.38 10.38 -16.49
C PHE A 152 11.19 10.74 -15.01
N THR A 153 10.30 11.70 -14.76
CA THR A 153 9.88 12.09 -13.41
C THR A 153 8.86 11.10 -12.83
N ALA A 154 8.71 11.10 -11.51
CA ALA A 154 7.76 10.26 -10.79
C ALA A 154 6.33 10.48 -11.32
N ASN A 155 5.98 11.70 -11.68
CA ASN A 155 4.64 12.02 -12.17
C ASN A 155 4.41 11.58 -13.62
N LEU A 156 5.48 11.38 -14.41
CA LEU A 156 5.38 11.02 -15.82
C LEU A 156 5.34 9.50 -16.05
N TRP A 157 6.05 8.72 -15.22
CA TRP A 157 6.12 7.25 -15.32
C TRP A 157 4.76 6.53 -15.49
N PRO A 158 3.69 6.87 -14.75
CA PRO A 158 2.39 6.23 -14.95
C PRO A 158 1.84 6.37 -16.37
N SER A 159 2.03 7.53 -17.00
CA SER A 159 1.57 7.78 -18.38
C SER A 159 2.40 6.99 -19.39
N VAL A 160 3.72 6.95 -19.20
CA VAL A 160 4.65 6.17 -20.03
C VAL A 160 4.26 4.69 -19.97
N MET A 161 4.13 4.12 -18.78
CA MET A 161 3.72 2.72 -18.61
C MET A 161 2.35 2.44 -19.23
N LYS A 162 1.37 3.33 -19.04
CA LYS A 162 0.03 3.18 -19.63
C LYS A 162 0.07 3.11 -21.17
N SER A 163 0.96 3.86 -21.82
CA SER A 163 1.08 3.87 -23.29
C SER A 163 1.59 2.55 -23.87
N MET A 164 2.30 1.75 -23.07
CA MET A 164 2.91 0.49 -23.49
C MET A 164 2.25 -0.75 -22.89
N LEU A 165 1.47 -0.63 -21.82
CA LEU A 165 0.92 -1.77 -21.08
C LEU A 165 0.23 -2.81 -21.96
N SER A 166 -0.61 -2.39 -22.91
CA SER A 166 -1.32 -3.29 -23.85
C SER A 166 -0.42 -4.00 -24.86
N ARG A 167 0.87 -3.66 -24.91
CA ARG A 167 1.90 -4.23 -25.78
C ARG A 167 2.89 -5.11 -25.01
N THR A 168 2.66 -5.33 -23.72
CA THR A 168 3.50 -6.15 -22.85
C THR A 168 2.71 -7.35 -22.31
N ALA A 169 3.39 -8.32 -21.71
CA ALA A 169 2.76 -9.42 -20.99
C ALA A 169 2.47 -9.08 -19.51
N LEU A 170 2.69 -7.83 -19.08
CA LEU A 170 2.44 -7.41 -17.71
C LEU A 170 0.96 -7.51 -17.36
N THR A 171 0.67 -8.17 -16.25
CA THR A 171 -0.66 -8.12 -15.66
C THR A 171 -0.95 -6.72 -15.11
N LYS A 172 -2.22 -6.43 -14.84
CA LYS A 172 -2.61 -5.15 -14.23
C LYS A 172 -1.98 -5.00 -12.83
N GLU A 173 -1.94 -6.09 -12.07
CA GLU A 173 -1.36 -6.17 -10.74
C GLU A 173 0.15 -5.94 -10.77
N ASP A 174 0.88 -6.61 -11.67
CA ASP A 174 2.32 -6.41 -11.86
C ASP A 174 2.63 -4.97 -12.29
N ASN A 175 1.80 -4.39 -13.17
CA ASN A 175 1.97 -3.01 -13.59
C ASN A 175 1.86 -2.01 -12.42
N TYR A 176 1.00 -2.24 -11.41
CA TYR A 176 0.98 -1.38 -10.23
C TYR A 176 2.31 -1.43 -9.46
N LEU A 177 2.89 -2.62 -9.30
CA LEU A 177 4.18 -2.79 -8.64
C LEU A 177 5.31 -2.12 -9.43
N VAL A 178 5.35 -2.34 -10.75
CA VAL A 178 6.34 -1.73 -11.65
C VAL A 178 6.24 -0.20 -11.65
N VAL A 179 5.02 0.35 -11.74
CA VAL A 179 4.81 1.81 -11.67
C VAL A 179 5.28 2.36 -10.32
N GLN A 180 4.92 1.73 -9.19
CA GLN A 180 5.37 2.19 -7.88
C GLN A 180 6.91 2.15 -7.75
N TYR A 181 7.57 1.13 -8.31
CA TYR A 181 9.03 1.06 -8.38
C TYR A 181 9.62 2.20 -9.21
N LEU A 182 9.16 2.39 -10.45
CA LEU A 182 9.66 3.42 -11.36
C LEU A 182 9.44 4.82 -10.80
N GLN A 183 8.26 5.08 -10.21
CA GLN A 183 7.97 6.35 -9.57
C GLN A 183 8.88 6.63 -8.39
N LYS A 184 9.22 5.63 -7.56
CA LYS A 184 10.07 5.80 -6.36
C LYS A 184 11.58 5.79 -6.65
N HIS A 185 11.98 5.44 -7.87
CA HIS A 185 13.36 5.46 -8.33
C HIS A 185 13.57 6.43 -9.50
N SER A 186 12.62 7.34 -9.73
CA SER A 186 12.61 8.27 -10.86
C SER A 186 13.67 9.37 -10.76
N LYS A 187 13.80 10.17 -11.81
CA LYS A 187 14.77 11.28 -11.92
C LYS A 187 14.74 12.24 -10.73
N ASP A 188 13.53 12.54 -10.26
CA ASP A 188 13.19 13.53 -9.24
C ASP A 188 12.88 12.89 -7.87
N MET A 189 13.26 11.63 -7.70
CA MET A 189 13.35 10.96 -6.41
C MET A 189 14.84 10.84 -6.06
N GLU A 190 15.25 11.60 -5.06
CA GLU A 190 16.56 11.55 -4.40
C GLU A 190 16.50 10.66 -3.15
#